data_AF-A0A3C1UPR4-F1
#
_entry.id   AF-A0A3C1UPR4-F1
#
_cell.length_a   1.000
_cell.length_b   1.000
_cell.length_c   1.000
_cell.angle_alpha   90.00
_cell.angle_beta   90.00
_cell.angle_gamma   90.00
#
_symmetry.space_group_name_H-M   'P 1'
#
loop_
_entity.id
_entity.type
_entity.pdbx_description
1 polymer ?
#
loop_
_entity_poly.entity_id
_entity_poly.type
_entity_poly.pdbx_seq_one_letter_code
_entity_poly.pdbx_strand_id
1 'polypeptide(L)'
;LWAASSWQSQYRRSLDAPYGTKTVQEYIHRPRFELYHISEDPEETVNLADDPKQAAVLLRYKEKLKAMQRQFADPWITKWDYE
;
A
#
# COMPACT_ATOMS: atom_id res chain seq x y z
N LEU A 1 -5.01 -4.41 14.15
CA LEU A 1 -4.71 -5.41 13.09
C LEU A 1 -4.31 -6.76 13.67
N TRP A 2 -3.18 -6.87 14.37
CA TRP A 2 -2.71 -8.14 14.94
C TRP A 2 -3.63 -8.79 15.99
N ALA A 3 -4.48 -8.01 16.68
CA ALA A 3 -5.45 -8.50 17.65
C ALA A 3 -6.82 -8.86 17.04
N ALA A 4 -7.05 -8.61 15.75
CA ALA A 4 -8.35 -8.90 15.13
C ALA A 4 -8.53 -10.42 14.95
N SER A 5 -9.67 -10.95 15.38
CA SER A 5 -9.97 -12.39 15.34
C SER A 5 -10.04 -12.94 13.91
N SER A 6 -10.54 -12.15 12.96
CA SER A 6 -10.57 -12.48 11.53
C SER A 6 -9.16 -12.59 10.92
N TRP A 7 -8.28 -11.65 11.26
CA TRP A 7 -6.87 -11.67 10.84
C TRP A 7 -6.11 -12.86 11.42
N GLN A 8 -6.20 -13.09 12.74
CA GLN A 8 -5.52 -14.22 13.38
C GLN A 8 -6.00 -15.57 12.85
N SER A 9 -7.27 -15.69 12.48
CA SER A 9 -7.83 -16.90 11.89
C SER A 9 -7.22 -17.22 10.53
N GLN A 10 -7.08 -16.23 9.63
CA GLN A 10 -6.44 -16.45 8.32
C GLN A 10 -4.93 -16.63 8.45
N TYR A 11 -4.27 -15.82 9.28
CA TYR A 11 -2.83 -15.90 9.53
C TYR A 11 -2.40 -17.27 10.09
N ARG A 12 -3.21 -17.88 10.97
CA ARG A 12 -2.96 -19.24 11.50
C ARG A 12 -3.22 -20.36 10.49
N ARG A 13 -3.99 -20.10 9.43
CA ARG A 13 -4.30 -21.11 8.40
C ARG A 13 -3.15 -21.29 7.43
N SER A 14 -2.70 -20.21 6.81
CA SER A 14 -1.51 -20.17 5.95
C SER A 14 -1.18 -18.74 5.57
N LEU A 15 0.03 -18.50 5.09
CA LEU A 15 0.40 -17.28 4.37
C LEU A 15 -0.35 -17.16 3.03
N ASP A 16 -0.75 -18.27 2.41
CA ASP A 16 -1.58 -18.30 1.20
C ASP A 16 -3.08 -18.12 1.48
N ALA A 17 -3.47 -17.98 2.74
CA ALA A 17 -4.87 -17.82 3.08
C ALA A 17 -5.40 -16.50 2.48
N PRO A 18 -6.59 -16.52 1.86
CA PRO A 18 -7.18 -15.31 1.31
C PRO A 18 -7.62 -14.36 2.45
N TYR A 19 -7.28 -13.09 2.30
CA TYR A 19 -7.72 -12.00 3.15
C TYR A 19 -8.28 -10.86 2.27
N GLY A 20 -9.53 -11.05 1.83
CA GLY A 20 -10.15 -10.20 0.81
C GLY A 20 -9.73 -10.64 -0.59
N THR A 21 -9.36 -9.68 -1.44
CA THR A 21 -8.85 -9.92 -2.81
C THR A 21 -7.36 -10.27 -2.84
N LYS A 22 -6.65 -10.14 -1.71
CA LYS A 22 -5.21 -10.42 -1.56
C LYS A 22 -4.97 -11.57 -0.58
N THR A 23 -3.81 -12.20 -0.64
CA THR A 23 -3.37 -13.21 0.33
C THR A 23 -2.81 -12.58 1.61
N VAL A 24 -2.74 -13.35 2.69
CA VAL A 24 -2.05 -12.94 3.92
C VAL A 24 -0.58 -12.60 3.64
N GLN A 25 0.10 -13.34 2.76
CA GLN A 25 1.47 -13.07 2.35
C GLN A 25 1.62 -11.71 1.69
N GLU A 26 0.78 -11.40 0.70
CA GLU A 26 0.77 -10.10 0.02
C GLU A 26 0.49 -8.96 1.01
N TYR A 27 -0.40 -9.19 1.98
CA TYR A 27 -0.71 -8.21 3.03
C TYR A 27 0.45 -7.97 4.00
N ILE A 28 1.32 -8.97 4.22
CA ILE A 28 2.51 -8.84 5.07
C ILE A 28 3.65 -8.18 4.29
N HIS A 29 3.88 -8.60 3.04
CA HIS A 29 4.97 -8.15 2.19
C HIS A 29 4.49 -7.12 1.16
N ARG A 30 3.85 -6.05 1.64
CA ARG A 30 3.34 -5.02 0.73
C ARG A 30 4.46 -4.20 0.13
N PRO A 31 4.35 -3.84 -1.16
CA PRO A 31 5.26 -2.88 -1.75
C PRO A 31 5.10 -1.53 -1.03
N ARG A 32 6.20 -0.77 -0.99
CA ARG A 32 6.24 0.52 -0.29
C ARG A 32 5.22 1.52 -0.85
N PHE A 33 4.94 1.44 -2.14
CA PHE A 33 3.97 2.29 -2.82
C PHE A 33 2.98 1.42 -3.58
N GLU A 34 1.72 1.83 -3.51
CA GLU A 34 0.63 1.24 -4.27
C GLU A 34 -0.04 2.34 -5.09
N LEU A 35 -0.15 2.14 -6.40
CA LEU A 35 -0.77 3.07 -7.33
C LEU A 35 -1.85 2.33 -8.11
N TYR A 36 -3.10 2.76 -7.96
CA TYR A 36 -4.25 2.12 -8.61
C TYR A 36 -4.98 3.11 -9.52
N HIS A 37 -5.49 2.62 -10.63
CA HIS A 37 -6.31 3.41 -11.54
C HIS A 37 -7.79 3.08 -11.30
N ILE A 38 -8.39 3.75 -10.32
CA ILE A 38 -9.73 3.46 -9.78
C ILE A 38 -10.84 3.41 -10.84
N SER A 39 -10.73 4.19 -11.92
CA SER A 39 -11.75 4.18 -12.98
C SER A 39 -11.74 2.91 -13.83
N GLU A 40 -10.61 2.21 -13.92
CA GLU A 40 -10.49 0.95 -14.66
C GLU A 40 -10.45 -0.26 -13.73
N ASP A 41 -9.93 -0.09 -12.51
CA ASP A 41 -9.82 -1.13 -11.49
C ASP A 41 -10.37 -0.63 -10.14
N PRO A 42 -11.70 -0.70 -9.95
CA PRO A 42 -12.32 -0.26 -8.70
C PRO A 42 -12.01 -1.20 -7.52
N GLU A 43 -11.47 -2.40 -7.78
CA GLU A 43 -11.16 -3.40 -6.75
C GLU A 43 -9.67 -3.37 -6.31
N GLU A 44 -8.88 -2.41 -6.82
CA GLU A 44 -7.46 -2.19 -6.44
C GLU A 44 -6.62 -3.49 -6.51
N THR A 45 -6.88 -4.26 -7.56
CA THR A 45 -6.27 -5.56 -7.82
C THR A 45 -4.89 -5.41 -8.46
N VAL A 46 -4.69 -4.42 -9.35
CA VAL A 46 -3.47 -4.24 -10.13
C VAL A 46 -2.66 -3.04 -9.64
N ASN A 47 -1.56 -3.33 -8.93
CA ASN A 47 -0.64 -2.27 -8.50
C ASN A 47 0.23 -1.79 -9.67
N LEU A 48 0.08 -0.52 -10.05
CA LEU A 48 0.83 0.14 -11.12
C LEU A 48 2.10 0.86 -10.61
N ALA A 49 2.44 0.74 -9.33
CA ALA A 49 3.57 1.46 -8.74
C ALA A 49 4.93 1.07 -9.35
N ASP A 50 5.06 -0.16 -9.84
CA ASP A 50 6.27 -0.65 -10.50
C ASP A 50 6.22 -0.53 -12.03
N ASP A 51 5.11 -0.03 -12.61
CA ASP A 51 5.01 0.19 -14.06
C ASP A 51 5.84 1.43 -14.46
N PRO A 52 6.88 1.28 -15.30
CA PRO A 52 7.69 2.40 -15.76
C PRO A 52 6.88 3.48 -16.48
N LYS A 53 5.75 3.13 -17.11
CA LYS A 53 4.86 4.09 -17.77
C LYS A 53 4.18 5.02 -16.76
N GLN A 54 3.94 4.54 -15.54
CA GLN A 54 3.28 5.29 -14.48
C GLN A 54 4.27 5.96 -13.51
N ALA A 55 5.58 5.83 -13.74
CA ALA A 55 6.62 6.40 -12.87
C ALA A 55 6.47 7.92 -12.67
N ALA A 56 6.14 8.67 -13.72
CA ALA A 56 5.91 10.11 -13.63
C ALA A 56 4.67 10.46 -12.80
N VAL A 57 3.59 9.67 -12.95
CA VAL A 57 2.36 9.83 -12.18
C VAL A 57 2.64 9.53 -10.71
N LEU A 58 3.32 8.42 -10.43
CA LEU A 58 3.72 8.01 -9.09
C LEU A 58 4.57 9.09 -8.40
N LEU A 59 5.56 9.66 -9.10
CA LEU A 59 6.41 10.72 -8.55
C LEU A 59 5.58 11.94 -8.15
N ARG A 60 4.67 12.40 -9.04
CA ARG A 60 3.77 13.52 -8.76
C ARG A 60 2.93 13.30 -7.51
N TYR A 61 2.38 12.10 -7.33
CA TYR A 61 1.58 11.78 -6.14
C TYR A 61 2.44 11.65 -4.88
N LYS A 62 3.65 11.10 -4.96
CA LYS A 62 4.61 11.08 -3.84
C LYS A 62 4.94 12.49 -3.37
N GLU A 63 5.19 13.42 -4.29
CA GLU A 63 5.45 14.83 -3.96
C GLU A 63 4.23 15.49 -3.31
N LYS A 64 3.03 15.26 -3.86
CA LYS A 64 1.79 15.77 -3.27
C LYS A 64 1.59 15.25 -1.84
N LEU A 65 1.85 13.96 -1.60
CA LEU A 65 1.73 13.36 -0.28
C LEU A 65 2.76 13.95 0.70
N LYS A 66 4.02 14.08 0.29
CA LYS A 66 5.06 14.76 1.07
C LYS A 66 4.67 16.20 1.42
N ALA A 67 4.13 16.95 0.45
CA ALA A 67 3.71 18.32 0.67
C ALA A 67 2.58 18.41 1.72
N MET A 68 1.59 17.51 1.65
CA MET A 68 0.53 17.44 2.65
C MET A 68 1.06 17.05 4.04
N GLN A 69 1.97 16.08 4.12
CA GLN A 69 2.60 15.70 5.39
C GLN A 69 3.36 16.86 6.03
N ARG A 70 4.08 17.67 5.23
CA ARG A 70 4.71 18.91 5.72
C ARG A 70 3.68 19.90 6.22
N GLN A 71 2.61 20.10 5.47
CA GLN A 71 1.55 21.05 5.82
C GLN A 71 0.87 20.71 7.14
N PHE A 72 0.64 19.43 7.42
CA PHE A 72 0.00 18.96 8.64
C PHE A 72 0.98 18.62 9.77
N ALA A 73 2.27 18.95 9.60
CA ALA A 73 3.34 18.65 10.56
C ALA A 73 3.33 17.16 10.98
N ASP A 74 3.10 16.26 10.02
CA ASP A 74 3.09 14.82 10.23
C ASP A 74 4.51 14.35 10.62
N PRO A 75 4.72 13.82 11.85
CA PRO A 75 6.05 13.40 12.30
C PRO A 75 6.59 12.18 11.53
N TRP A 76 5.73 11.44 10.82
CA TRP A 76 6.15 10.34 9.94
C TRP A 76 6.85 10.81 8.67
N ILE A 77 6.93 12.11 8.39
CA ILE A 77 7.67 12.63 7.24
C ILE A 77 9.16 12.24 7.27
N THR A 78 9.73 12.02 8.44
CA THR A 78 11.11 11.58 8.61
C THR A 78 11.37 10.22 7.96
N LYS A 79 10.37 9.35 7.81
CA LYS A 79 10.51 8.03 7.17
C LYS A 79 10.92 8.11 5.70
N TRP A 80 10.69 9.23 5.03
CA TRP A 80 11.12 9.41 3.65
C TRP A 80 12.63 9.51 3.48
N ASP A 81 13.37 9.85 4.53
CA ASP A 81 14.84 9.97 4.51
C ASP A 81 15.55 8.68 4.91
N TYR A 82 14.87 7.77 5.63
CA TYR A 82 15.46 6.54 6.19
C TYR A 82 15.12 5.25 5.44
N GLU A 83 14.02 5.24 4.67
CA GLU A 83 13.59 4.13 3.82
C GLU A 83 13.74 4.48 2.34
#